data_AF-A0A973RZF5-F1
#
_entry.id   AF-A0A973RZF5-F1
#
_cell.length_a   1.000
_cell.length_b   1.000
_cell.length_c   1.000
_cell.angle_alpha   90.00
_cell.angle_beta   90.00
_cell.angle_gamma   90.00
#
_symmetry.space_group_name_H-M   'P 1'
#
loop_
_entity.id
_entity.type
_entity.pdbx_description
1 polymer ?
#
loop_
_entity_poly.entity_id
_entity_poly.type
_entity_poly.pdbx_seq_one_letter_code
_entity_poly.pdbx_strand_id
1 'polypeptide(L)'
;MIGTFRKRGPRGPLDGQPVLVIPGFLCSDQTTFSLRRELARQGFRVHGWKQGWNMGAKADTLEKIGERIDALGHDRPIVIVGWSLGGVFGRE
;
A
#
# COMPACT_ATOMS: atom_id res chain seq x y z
N MET A 1 17.07 15.57 14.43
CA MET A 1 17.46 14.72 13.28
C MET A 1 16.21 14.26 12.56
N ILE A 2 15.84 14.91 11.45
CA ILE A 2 14.71 14.47 10.61
C ILE A 2 15.28 13.46 9.61
N GLY A 3 14.97 12.18 9.83
CA GLY A 3 15.51 11.06 9.06
C GLY A 3 15.15 11.18 7.57
N THR A 4 16.14 10.96 6.73
CA THR A 4 16.05 10.97 5.26
C THR A 4 14.89 10.07 4.80
N PHE A 5 13.89 10.66 4.12
CA PHE A 5 12.75 9.93 3.54
C PHE A 5 13.20 9.10 2.32
N ARG A 6 13.95 8.03 2.57
CA ARG A 6 14.33 7.08 1.51
C ARG A 6 13.06 6.38 1.05
N LYS A 7 12.62 6.65 -0.18
CA LYS A 7 11.50 5.95 -0.84
C LYS A 7 11.74 4.44 -0.72
N ARG A 8 10.99 3.78 0.16
CA ARG A 8 11.10 2.32 0.36
C ARG A 8 10.37 1.65 -0.81
N GLY A 9 11.12 0.93 -1.65
CA GLY A 9 10.59 0.17 -2.77
C GLY A 9 9.68 -0.99 -2.34
N PRO A 10 9.15 -1.76 -3.32
CA PRO A 10 8.40 -2.99 -3.05
C PRO A 10 9.24 -3.98 -2.23
N ARG A 11 8.57 -4.90 -1.52
CA ARG A 11 9.22 -5.93 -0.70
C ARG A 11 8.75 -7.32 -1.08
N GLY A 12 9.56 -8.32 -0.74
CA GLY A 12 9.26 -9.72 -1.00
C GLY A 12 9.63 -10.17 -2.41
N PRO A 13 9.39 -11.46 -2.73
CA PRO A 13 9.77 -12.08 -4.01
C PRO A 13 9.15 -11.37 -5.21
N LEU A 14 9.79 -11.41 -6.38
CA LEU A 14 9.26 -10.79 -7.60
C LEU A 14 8.00 -11.50 -8.12
N ASP A 15 7.95 -12.81 -7.92
CA ASP A 15 6.88 -13.75 -8.29
C ASP A 15 5.81 -13.92 -7.21
N GLY A 16 6.00 -13.36 -6.01
CA GLY A 16 5.04 -13.44 -4.91
C GLY A 16 3.73 -12.71 -5.22
N GLN A 17 2.57 -13.20 -4.75
CA GLN A 17 1.26 -12.58 -4.97
C GLN A 17 1.28 -11.07 -4.64
N PRO A 18 0.90 -10.16 -5.56
CA PRO A 18 0.94 -8.73 -5.33
C PRO A 18 -0.06 -8.31 -4.28
N VAL A 19 0.42 -7.49 -3.34
CA VAL A 19 -0.36 -6.90 -2.27
C VAL A 19 -0.13 -5.40 -2.25
N LEU A 20 -1.19 -4.61 -2.24
CA LEU A 20 -1.15 -3.17 -1.97
C LEU A 20 -1.64 -2.91 -0.55
N VAL A 21 -0.81 -2.27 0.27
CA VAL A 21 -1.19 -1.90 1.65
C VAL A 21 -1.60 -0.44 1.72
N ILE A 22 -2.85 -0.20 2.11
CA ILE A 22 -3.44 1.13 2.31
C ILE A 22 -3.37 1.48 3.81
N PRO A 23 -2.67 2.57 4.21
CA PRO A 23 -2.60 2.99 5.60
C PRO A 23 -3.97 3.48 6.11
N GLY A 24 -4.17 3.45 7.43
CA GLY A 24 -5.36 4.05 8.05
C GLY A 24 -5.38 5.58 7.97
N PHE A 25 -6.43 6.21 8.50
CA PHE A 25 -6.53 7.67 8.55
C PHE A 25 -5.35 8.29 9.32
N LEU A 26 -4.81 9.41 8.82
CA LEU A 26 -3.63 10.13 9.31
C LEU A 26 -2.34 9.28 9.37
N CYS A 27 -2.33 8.14 8.69
CA CYS A 27 -1.16 7.26 8.59
C CYS A 27 -0.52 7.34 7.21
N SER A 28 0.70 6.82 7.08
CA SER A 28 1.44 6.78 5.82
C SER A 28 2.11 5.41 5.63
N ASP A 29 2.84 5.23 4.52
CA ASP A 29 3.65 4.03 4.29
C ASP A 29 4.66 3.72 5.42
N GLN A 30 5.02 4.72 6.23
CA GLN A 30 5.91 4.51 7.37
C GLN A 30 5.22 3.73 8.49
N THR A 31 3.95 4.02 8.77
CA THR A 31 3.22 3.36 9.87
C THR A 31 2.85 1.91 9.50
N THR A 32 2.65 1.62 8.22
CA THR A 32 2.41 0.25 7.72
C THR A 32 3.69 -0.55 7.46
N PHE A 33 4.87 -0.01 7.79
CA PHE A 33 6.13 -0.65 7.44
C PHE A 33 6.29 -2.06 8.02
N SER A 34 5.96 -2.25 9.30
CA SER A 34 6.08 -3.54 9.97
C SER A 34 5.14 -4.58 9.35
N LEU A 35 3.90 -4.19 9.03
CA LEU A 35 2.94 -5.04 8.32
C LEU A 35 3.48 -5.46 6.95
N ARG A 36 3.97 -4.50 6.15
CA ARG A 36 4.54 -4.79 4.83
C ARG A 36 5.77 -5.69 4.90
N ARG A 37 6.56 -5.58 5.98
CA ARG A 37 7.70 -6.45 6.23
C ARG A 37 7.24 -7.89 6.52
N GLU A 38 6.22 -8.06 7.33
CA GLU A 38 5.72 -9.39 7.68
C GLU A 38 5.10 -10.09 6.48
N LEU A 39 4.21 -9.42 5.75
CA LEU A 39 3.65 -9.96 4.50
C LEU A 39 4.75 -10.36 3.50
N ALA A 40 5.81 -9.55 3.37
CA ALA A 40 6.93 -9.90 2.51
C ALA A 40 7.69 -11.15 2.98
N ARG A 41 7.78 -11.39 4.30
CA ARG A 41 8.39 -12.61 4.88
C ARG A 41 7.54 -13.85 4.59
N GLN A 42 6.23 -13.69 4.47
CA GLN A 42 5.29 -14.76 4.10
C GLN A 42 5.24 -15.01 2.57
N GLY A 43 6.12 -14.38 1.78
CA GLY A 43 6.24 -14.64 0.34
C GLY A 43 5.40 -13.72 -0.57
N PHE A 44 4.69 -12.73 -0.03
CA PHE A 44 3.93 -11.77 -0.83
C PHE A 44 4.84 -10.70 -1.46
N ARG A 45 4.46 -10.21 -2.65
CA ARG A 45 5.09 -9.04 -3.26
C ARG A 45 4.36 -7.78 -2.82
N VAL A 46 4.89 -7.10 -1.81
CA VAL A 46 4.15 -6.06 -1.09
C VAL A 46 4.55 -4.66 -1.54
N HIS A 47 3.55 -3.86 -1.88
CA HIS A 47 3.65 -2.48 -2.32
C HIS A 47 3.05 -1.53 -1.29
N GLY A 48 3.68 -0.35 -1.16
CA GLY A 48 3.12 0.76 -0.39
C GLY A 48 2.15 1.61 -1.21
N TRP A 49 1.36 2.38 -0.49
CA TRP A 49 0.40 3.38 -0.96
C TRP A 49 1.05 4.45 -1.84
N LYS A 50 2.22 4.97 -1.43
CA LYS A 50 2.99 6.02 -2.12
C LYS A 50 2.28 7.37 -2.39
N GLN A 51 1.10 7.64 -1.83
CA GLN A 51 0.44 8.96 -1.95
C GLN A 51 0.57 9.83 -0.68
N GLY A 52 1.56 9.55 0.17
CA GLY A 52 1.79 10.31 1.40
C GLY A 52 0.89 9.87 2.56
N TRP A 53 0.29 10.85 3.25
CA TRP A 53 -0.62 10.61 4.37
C TRP A 53 -2.02 10.31 3.85
N ASN A 54 -2.69 9.30 4.42
CA ASN A 54 -4.10 9.05 4.12
C ASN A 54 -4.96 10.06 4.90
N MET A 55 -5.51 11.03 4.18
CA MET A 55 -6.38 12.09 4.72
C MET A 55 -7.87 11.73 4.63
N GLY A 56 -8.20 10.43 4.49
CA GLY A 56 -9.57 9.92 4.38
C GLY A 56 -10.09 9.90 2.94
N ALA A 57 -11.35 9.49 2.79
CA ALA A 57 -12.03 9.42 1.50
C ALA A 57 -12.30 10.83 0.96
N LYS A 58 -11.62 11.15 -0.14
CA LYS A 58 -11.88 12.31 -0.99
C LYS A 58 -12.42 11.81 -2.32
N ALA A 59 -13.06 12.71 -3.08
CA ALA A 59 -13.60 12.38 -4.41
C ALA A 59 -12.56 11.72 -5.35
N ASP A 60 -11.28 12.08 -5.21
CA ASP A 60 -10.17 11.58 -6.02
C ASP A 60 -9.48 10.34 -5.43
N THR A 61 -9.94 9.80 -4.30
CA THR A 61 -9.22 8.72 -3.61
C THR A 61 -9.28 7.40 -4.37
N LEU A 62 -10.46 7.05 -4.92
CA LEU A 62 -10.63 5.84 -5.72
C LEU A 62 -9.83 5.93 -7.03
N GLU A 63 -9.85 7.09 -7.70
CA GLU A 63 -9.06 7.34 -8.92
C GLU A 63 -7.57 7.13 -8.64
N LYS A 64 -7.03 7.75 -7.59
CA LYS A 64 -5.62 7.58 -7.22
C LYS A 64 -5.26 6.15 -6.81
N ILE A 65 -6.21 5.40 -6.24
CA ILE A 65 -6.01 3.96 -5.96
C ILE A 65 -5.93 3.20 -7.29
N GLY A 66 -6.81 3.48 -8.25
CA GLY A 66 -6.78 2.92 -9.60
C GLY A 66 -5.46 3.20 -10.31
N GLU A 67 -5.06 4.47 -10.40
CA GLU A 67 -3.77 4.89 -10.97
C GLU A 67 -2.59 4.19 -10.26
N ARG A 68 -2.70 4.02 -8.94
CA ARG A 68 -1.66 3.34 -8.16
C ARG A 68 -1.55 1.88 -8.55
N ILE A 69 -2.68 1.19 -8.72
CA ILE A 69 -2.78 -0.22 -9.12
C ILE A 69 -2.22 -0.40 -10.53
N ASP A 70 -2.64 0.44 -11.48
CA ASP A 70 -2.17 0.40 -12.87
C ASP A 70 -0.64 0.59 -12.95
N ALA A 71 -0.12 1.55 -12.17
CA ALA A 71 1.31 1.81 -12.07
C ALA A 71 2.11 0.67 -11.40
N LEU A 72 1.46 -0.35 -10.82
CA LEU A 72 2.16 -1.54 -10.34
C LEU A 72 2.49 -2.53 -11.46
N GLY A 73 1.75 -2.50 -12.58
CA GLY A 73 2.04 -3.31 -13.77
C GLY A 73 2.03 -4.82 -13.53
N HIS A 74 1.07 -5.33 -12.75
CA HIS A 74 0.91 -6.77 -12.54
C HIS A 74 -0.17 -7.33 -13.44
N ASP A 75 0.11 -8.48 -14.07
CA ASP A 75 -0.84 -9.20 -14.94
C ASP A 75 -1.84 -10.08 -14.16
N ARG A 76 -1.86 -9.94 -12.83
CA ARG A 76 -2.69 -10.75 -11.92
C ARG A 76 -3.37 -9.86 -10.88
N PRO A 77 -4.50 -10.30 -10.31
CA PRO A 77 -5.24 -9.52 -9.32
C PRO A 77 -4.35 -9.07 -8.16
N ILE A 78 -4.49 -7.81 -7.75
CA ILE A 78 -3.77 -7.24 -6.61
C ILE A 78 -4.64 -7.37 -5.37
N VAL A 79 -4.10 -7.98 -4.31
CA VAL A 79 -4.78 -8.06 -3.01
C VAL A 79 -4.64 -6.72 -2.30
N ILE A 80 -5.76 -6.10 -1.94
CA ILE A 80 -5.78 -4.86 -1.17
C ILE A 80 -5.89 -5.18 0.32
N VAL A 81 -4.96 -4.66 1.11
CA VAL A 81 -4.97 -4.77 2.58
C VAL A 81 -5.09 -3.38 3.18
N GLY A 82 -6.23 -3.10 3.81
CA GLY A 82 -6.47 -1.87 4.55
C GLY A 82 -6.22 -2.05 6.04
N TRP A 83 -5.49 -1.12 6.67
CA TRP A 83 -5.39 -1.04 8.14
C TRP A 83 -6.42 -0.02 8.67
N SER A 84 -7.23 -0.40 9.68
CA SER A 84 -8.22 0.49 10.33
C SER A 84 -9.18 1.12 9.31
N LEU A 85 -9.42 2.45 9.31
CA LEU A 85 -10.26 3.12 8.31
C LEU A 85 -9.81 2.86 6.85
N GLY A 86 -8.56 2.45 6.63
CA GLY A 86 -8.09 1.99 5.31
C GLY A 86 -8.84 0.76 4.79
N GLY A 87 -9.54 0.02 5.64
CA GLY A 87 -10.41 -1.11 5.26
C GLY A 87 -11.76 -0.69 4.66
N VAL A 88 -12.16 0.58 4.76
CA VAL A 88 -13.41 1.07 4.16
C VAL A 88 -13.32 1.11 2.62
N PHE A 89 -12.12 1.26 2.04
CA PHE A 89 -11.89 1.18 0.59
C PHE A 89 -11.72 -0.25 0.06
N GLY A 90 -11.69 -1.26 0.93
CA GLY A 90 -11.46 -2.66 0.49
C GLY A 90 -12.72 -3.36 -0.01
N ARG A 91 -13.84 -2.64 -0.16
CA ARG A 91 -15.17 -3.24 -0.36
C ARG A 91 -15.98 -2.65 -1.52
N GLU A 92 -15.45 -1.65 -2.22
CA GLU A 92 -15.99 -1.09 -3.48
C GLU A 92 -14.94 -1.23 -4.58
#